data_AF-A0AAF6BE95-F1
#
_entry.id   AF-A0AAF6BE95-F1
#
_cell.length_a   1.000
_cell.length_b   1.000
_cell.length_c   1.000
_cell.angle_alpha   90.00
_cell.angle_beta   90.00
_cell.angle_gamma   90.00
#
_symmetry.space_group_name_H-M   'P 1'
#
loop_
_entity.id
_entity.type
_entity.pdbx_description
1 polymer ?
#
loop_
_entity_poly.entity_id
_entity_poly.type
_entity_poly.pdbx_seq_one_letter_code
_entity_poly.pdbx_strand_id
1 'polypeptide(L)'
;MAFSSHFQGPSGLGVSFATLKLQPQGAIRLIVSLRDSIPLHLHSRASETNFMLLGQLKVGFGNITNSFYSGLLSRKDIFVFPESVEHYYANLSSSTAVQAVATFGSSEPDCTRLLANLVGFAI
;
A
#
# COMPACT_ATOMS: atom_id res chain seq x y z
N MET A 1 -11.38 4.72 5.40
CA MET A 1 -10.16 5.32 5.97
C MET A 1 -10.58 6.20 7.12
N ALA A 2 -9.86 6.18 8.23
CA ALA A 2 -10.07 7.03 9.39
C ALA A 2 -8.91 8.04 9.47
N PHE A 3 -8.92 9.00 8.55
CA PHE A 3 -8.04 10.19 8.55
C PHE A 3 -8.79 11.34 9.19
N SER A 4 -8.09 12.34 9.75
CA SER A 4 -8.78 13.50 10.33
C SER A 4 -9.66 14.28 9.34
N SER A 5 -9.36 14.19 8.04
CA SER A 5 -10.16 14.72 6.93
C SER A 5 -11.47 13.97 6.68
N HIS A 6 -11.63 12.75 7.21
CA HIS A 6 -12.83 11.92 7.07
C HIS A 6 -13.57 11.64 8.39
N PHE A 7 -12.86 11.71 9.52
CA PHE A 7 -13.38 11.52 10.86
C PHE A 7 -12.49 12.31 11.82
N GLN A 8 -13.00 13.31 12.54
CA GLN A 8 -12.17 14.21 13.36
C GLN A 8 -11.46 13.53 14.55
N GLY A 9 -11.86 12.31 14.94
CA GLY A 9 -11.31 11.62 16.11
C GLY A 9 -9.77 11.52 16.18
N PRO A 10 -9.04 11.25 15.10
CA PRO A 10 -7.59 11.17 15.11
C PRO A 10 -6.87 12.52 15.07
N SER A 11 -7.58 13.65 14.93
CA SER A 11 -6.98 14.99 14.94
C SER A 11 -6.19 15.21 16.22
N GLY A 12 -4.90 15.53 16.09
CA GLY A 12 -4.00 15.77 17.23
C GLY A 12 -3.42 14.51 17.89
N LEU A 13 -3.80 13.31 17.45
CA LEU A 13 -3.22 12.05 17.96
C LEU A 13 -1.95 11.61 17.22
N GLY A 14 -1.66 12.21 16.05
CA GLY A 14 -0.47 11.88 15.25
C GLY A 14 -0.54 10.50 14.60
N VAL A 15 -1.71 9.88 14.51
CA VAL A 15 -1.89 8.55 13.90
C VAL A 15 -3.20 8.47 13.12
N SER A 16 -3.25 7.60 12.11
CA SER A 16 -4.46 7.31 11.35
C SER A 16 -4.47 5.91 10.77
N PHE A 17 -5.62 5.45 10.27
CA PHE A 17 -5.82 4.05 9.85
C PHE A 17 -6.56 3.94 8.52
N ALA A 18 -6.20 2.96 7.71
CA ALA A 18 -6.93 2.56 6.51
C ALA A 18 -7.07 1.04 6.43
N THR A 19 -8.16 0.59 5.82
CA THR A 19 -8.34 -0.82 5.46
C THR A 19 -7.91 -1.01 4.01
N LEU A 20 -6.99 -1.92 3.77
CA LEU A 20 -6.59 -2.35 2.44
C LEU A 20 -7.40 -3.60 2.06
N LYS A 21 -8.07 -3.56 0.91
CA LYS A 21 -8.79 -4.71 0.34
C LYS A 21 -8.52 -4.80 -1.15
N LEU A 22 -7.83 -5.84 -1.58
CA LEU A 22 -7.53 -6.10 -2.99
C LEU A 22 -8.25 -7.38 -3.44
N GLN A 23 -8.93 -7.29 -4.57
CA GLN A 23 -9.63 -8.44 -5.16
C GLN A 23 -8.62 -9.41 -5.79
N PRO A 24 -8.99 -10.70 -5.96
CA PRO A 24 -8.20 -11.61 -6.78
C PRO A 24 -8.07 -11.10 -8.22
N GLN A 25 -6.99 -11.47 -8.88
CA GLN A 25 -6.82 -11.23 -10.30
C GLN A 25 -7.92 -11.92 -11.11
N GLY A 26 -8.55 -11.18 -12.02
CA GLY A 26 -9.55 -11.70 -12.94
C GLY A 26 -8.96 -12.19 -14.26
N ALA A 27 -9.67 -13.08 -14.96
CA ALA A 27 -9.26 -13.67 -16.23
C ALA A 27 -9.28 -12.72 -17.45
N ILE A 28 -9.43 -11.40 -17.27
CA ILE A 28 -9.38 -10.41 -18.35
C ILE A 28 -8.29 -9.40 -18.01
N ARG A 29 -7.07 -9.67 -18.51
CA ARG A 29 -5.88 -8.80 -18.38
C ARG A 29 -5.95 -7.53 -19.26
N LEU A 30 -7.10 -7.22 -19.84
CA LEU A 30 -7.30 -6.10 -20.76
C LEU A 30 -7.66 -4.78 -20.06
N ILE A 31 -8.05 -4.83 -18.79
CA ILE A 31 -8.16 -3.67 -17.93
C ILE A 31 -7.31 -4.00 -16.71
N VAL A 32 -6.14 -3.37 -16.55
CA VAL A 32 -5.41 -3.38 -15.28
C VAL A 32 -6.41 -2.93 -14.22
N SER A 33 -6.95 -3.90 -13.48
CA SER A 33 -8.08 -3.67 -12.62
C SER A 33 -7.54 -2.93 -11.42
N LEU A 34 -7.85 -1.64 -11.25
CA LEU A 34 -7.47 -0.83 -10.07
C LEU A 34 -7.94 -1.42 -8.72
N ARG A 35 -8.57 -2.61 -8.74
CA ARG A 35 -9.08 -3.36 -7.60
C ARG A 35 -8.09 -4.41 -7.08
N ASP A 36 -7.12 -4.85 -7.88
CA ASP A 36 -6.15 -5.89 -7.50
C ASP A 36 -4.81 -5.33 -7.01
N SER A 37 -4.58 -4.03 -7.15
CA SER A 37 -3.32 -3.37 -6.83
C SER A 37 -3.53 -1.94 -6.32
N ILE A 38 -2.58 -1.48 -5.50
CA ILE A 38 -2.38 -0.06 -5.19
C ILE A 38 -1.10 0.34 -5.92
N PRO A 39 -1.19 1.24 -6.92
CA PRO A 39 -0.02 1.65 -7.72
C PRO A 39 1.07 2.31 -6.89
N LEU A 40 2.23 2.50 -7.52
CA LEU A 40 3.38 3.16 -6.90
C LEU A 40 2.99 4.53 -6.31
N HIS A 41 3.26 4.71 -5.03
CA HIS A 41 2.98 5.94 -4.30
C HIS A 41 3.95 6.12 -3.13
N LEU A 42 3.90 7.30 -2.50
CA LEU A 42 4.60 7.60 -1.25
C LEU A 42 3.74 8.44 -0.31
N HIS A 43 4.14 8.45 0.96
CA HIS A 43 3.59 9.28 2.03
C HIS A 43 4.68 10.22 2.52
N SER A 44 4.59 11.51 2.19
CA SER A 44 5.63 12.50 2.54
C SER A 44 5.59 12.94 4.00
N ARG A 45 4.50 12.62 4.72
CA ARG A 45 4.30 12.99 6.12
C ARG A 45 4.05 11.81 7.06
N ALA A 46 4.30 10.58 6.63
CA ALA A 46 4.10 9.41 7.48
C ALA A 46 4.90 8.19 7.04
N SER A 47 5.42 7.44 8.00
CA SER A 47 5.66 6.00 7.81
C SER A 47 4.34 5.23 7.76
N GLU A 48 4.29 4.15 7.00
CA GLU A 48 3.13 3.25 6.90
C GLU A 48 3.45 1.86 7.46
N THR A 49 2.71 1.42 8.46
CA THR A 49 2.80 0.06 9.02
C THR A 49 1.58 -0.75 8.61
N ASN A 50 1.80 -1.96 8.11
CA ASN A 50 0.78 -2.84 7.59
C ASN A 50 0.68 -4.12 8.40
N PHE A 51 -0.54 -4.53 8.72
CA PHE A 51 -0.85 -5.80 9.35
C PHE A 51 -1.77 -6.66 8.47
N MET A 52 -1.29 -7.84 8.09
CA MET A 52 -2.00 -8.75 7.19
C MET A 52 -3.10 -9.56 7.91
N LEU A 53 -4.35 -9.40 7.46
CA LEU A 53 -5.52 -10.11 7.99
C LEU A 53 -5.89 -11.36 7.18
N LEU A 54 -5.77 -11.29 5.85
CA LEU A 54 -6.18 -12.34 4.92
C LEU A 54 -5.36 -12.28 3.63
N GLY A 55 -5.08 -13.45 3.04
CA GLY A 55 -4.45 -13.59 1.73
C GLY A 55 -2.93 -13.43 1.79
N GLN A 56 -2.34 -13.23 0.60
CA GLN A 56 -0.92 -12.96 0.42
C GLN A 56 -0.76 -11.72 -0.45
N LEU A 57 0.01 -10.75 0.04
CA LEU A 57 0.19 -9.45 -0.57
C LEU A 57 1.62 -9.31 -1.10
N LYS A 58 1.75 -9.07 -2.41
CA LYS A 58 3.02 -8.67 -3.00
C LYS A 58 3.25 -7.20 -2.65
N VAL A 59 4.41 -6.94 -2.06
CA VAL A 59 4.87 -5.58 -1.75
C VAL A 59 6.16 -5.30 -2.50
N GLY A 60 6.34 -4.03 -2.84
CA GLY A 60 7.53 -3.53 -3.49
C GLY A 60 7.86 -2.13 -2.99
N PHE A 61 9.14 -1.82 -2.80
CA PHE A 61 9.58 -0.48 -2.45
C PHE A 61 10.97 -0.16 -3.01
N GLY A 62 11.17 1.11 -3.36
CA GLY A 62 12.48 1.64 -3.75
C GLY A 62 13.27 2.11 -2.54
N ASN A 63 14.60 2.17 -2.67
CA ASN A 63 15.45 2.95 -1.78
C ASN A 63 16.00 4.18 -2.52
N ILE A 64 16.65 5.08 -1.77
CA ILE A 64 17.29 6.29 -2.32
C ILE A 64 18.39 6.01 -3.35
N THR A 65 18.86 4.76 -3.47
CA THR A 65 19.89 4.33 -4.43
C THR A 65 19.29 3.57 -5.62
N ASN A 66 17.98 3.74 -5.92
CA ASN A 66 17.25 3.03 -6.99
C ASN A 66 17.31 1.50 -6.91
N SER A 67 17.64 0.93 -5.75
CA SER A 67 17.52 -0.51 -5.51
C SER A 67 16.08 -0.82 -5.13
N PHE A 68 15.50 -1.78 -5.83
CA PHE A 68 14.12 -2.17 -5.64
C PHE A 68 14.02 -3.48 -4.85
N TYR A 69 13.34 -3.41 -3.71
CA TYR A 69 13.09 -4.55 -2.84
C TYR A 69 11.64 -5.00 -3.04
N SER A 70 11.43 -6.32 -3.05
CA SER A 70 10.07 -6.86 -3.11
C SER A 70 9.95 -8.12 -2.26
N GLY A 71 8.74 -8.35 -1.74
CA GLY A 71 8.45 -9.47 -0.85
C GLY A 71 7.00 -9.90 -0.95
N LEU A 72 6.68 -11.04 -0.34
CA LEU A 72 5.33 -11.51 -0.16
C LEU A 72 5.02 -11.51 1.33
N LEU A 73 4.00 -10.75 1.73
CA LEU A 73 3.48 -10.75 3.09
C LEU A 73 2.29 -11.69 3.16
N SER A 74 2.27 -12.55 4.16
CA SER A 74 1.21 -13.51 4.44
C SER A 74 0.42 -13.08 5.68
N ARG A 75 -0.72 -13.74 5.92
CA ARG A 75 -1.53 -13.51 7.12
C ARG A 75 -0.66 -13.55 8.39
N LYS A 76 -0.87 -12.58 9.30
CA LYS A 76 -0.12 -12.32 10.55
C LYS A 76 1.21 -11.61 10.38
N ASP A 77 1.70 -11.39 9.16
CA ASP A 77 2.90 -10.58 8.96
C ASP A 77 2.62 -9.11 9.26
N ILE A 78 3.65 -8.44 9.81
CA ILE A 78 3.72 -7.00 10.00
C ILE A 78 4.87 -6.47 9.17
N PHE A 79 4.65 -5.38 8.44
CA PHE A 79 5.67 -4.73 7.63
C PHE A 79 5.57 -3.21 7.72
N VAL A 80 6.69 -2.51 7.56
CA VAL A 80 6.75 -1.04 7.67
C VAL A 80 7.45 -0.46 6.44
N PHE A 81 6.80 0.53 5.82
CA PHE A 81 7.44 1.46 4.89
C PHE A 81 7.90 2.70 5.66
N PRO A 82 9.18 3.09 5.54
CA PRO A 82 9.64 4.37 6.05
C PRO A 82 8.92 5.54 5.37
N GLU A 83 8.91 6.70 6.02
CA GLU A 83 8.39 7.93 5.45
C GLU A 83 9.10 8.28 4.13
N SER A 84 8.34 8.83 3.19
CA SER A 84 8.82 9.26 1.86
C SER A 84 9.46 8.16 1.01
N VAL A 85 9.20 6.88 1.30
CA VAL A 85 9.62 5.75 0.47
C VAL A 85 8.55 5.41 -0.55
N GLU A 86 8.93 5.30 -1.82
CA GLU A 86 8.05 4.83 -2.89
C GLU A 86 7.73 3.35 -2.72
N HIS A 87 6.46 2.98 -2.73
CA HIS A 87 6.02 1.60 -2.58
C HIS A 87 4.70 1.29 -3.31
N TYR A 88 4.43 0.00 -3.50
CA TYR A 88 3.18 -0.50 -4.09
C TYR A 88 2.69 -1.78 -3.40
N TYR A 89 1.41 -2.08 -3.66
CA TYR A 89 0.78 -3.33 -3.27
C TYR A 89 0.17 -4.02 -4.49
N ALA A 90 0.29 -5.34 -4.57
CA ALA A 90 -0.40 -6.14 -5.57
C ALA A 90 -0.92 -7.46 -4.98
N ASN A 91 -2.15 -7.82 -5.32
CA ASN A 91 -2.65 -9.16 -5.12
C ASN A 91 -2.32 -10.01 -6.35
N LEU A 92 -1.49 -11.03 -6.15
CA LEU A 92 -1.10 -11.94 -7.22
C LEU A 92 -1.99 -13.20 -7.30
N SER A 93 -2.90 -13.38 -6.34
CA SER A 93 -3.80 -14.53 -6.33
C SER A 93 -4.94 -14.36 -7.34
N SER A 94 -5.24 -15.40 -8.11
CA SER A 94 -6.40 -15.46 -9.01
C SER A 94 -7.71 -15.88 -8.31
N SER A 95 -7.64 -16.32 -7.05
CA SER A 95 -8.78 -16.89 -6.33
C SER A 95 -9.04 -16.26 -4.96
N THR A 96 -8.04 -15.65 -4.34
CA THR A 96 -8.09 -15.19 -2.95
C THR A 96 -7.93 -13.68 -2.87
N ALA A 97 -8.85 -13.01 -2.17
CA ALA A 97 -8.72 -11.59 -1.89
C ALA A 97 -7.67 -11.34 -0.80
N VAL A 98 -7.09 -10.14 -0.78
CA VAL A 98 -6.21 -9.67 0.28
C VAL A 98 -6.96 -8.70 1.18
N GLN A 99 -6.74 -8.81 2.49
CA GLN A 99 -7.17 -7.81 3.48
C GLN A 99 -6.03 -7.48 4.44
N ALA A 100 -5.80 -6.20 4.68
CA ALA A 100 -4.83 -5.71 5.65
C ALA A 100 -5.33 -4.41 6.30
N VAL A 101 -4.71 -4.05 7.43
CA VAL A 101 -4.86 -2.73 8.04
C VAL A 101 -3.56 -1.98 7.87
N ALA A 102 -3.63 -0.80 7.28
CA ALA A 102 -2.54 0.16 7.21
C ALA A 102 -2.72 1.18 8.35
N THR A 103 -1.64 1.49 9.05
CA THR A 103 -1.57 2.50 10.10
C THR A 103 -0.48 3.48 9.76
N PHE A 104 -0.75 4.76 9.91
CA PHE A 104 0.19 5.81 9.55
C PHE A 104 0.66 6.57 10.77
N GLY A 105 1.94 6.95 10.78
CA GLY A 105 2.54 7.82 11.81
C GLY A 105 2.11 9.28 11.72
N SER A 106 0.95 9.57 11.13
CA SER A 106 0.34 10.89 11.02
C SER A 106 -1.17 10.77 10.97
N SER A 107 -1.86 11.78 11.53
CA SER A 107 -3.31 11.94 11.38
C SER A 107 -3.71 12.28 9.93
N GLU A 108 -2.77 12.79 9.12
CA GLU A 108 -2.95 13.24 7.72
C GLU A 108 -1.77 12.80 6.83
N PRO A 109 -1.68 11.51 6.46
CA PRO A 109 -0.47 10.91 5.86
C PRO A 109 -0.18 11.23 4.38
N ASP A 110 -0.96 12.11 3.73
CA ASP A 110 -0.98 12.31 2.26
C ASP A 110 -1.02 11.00 1.45
N CYS A 111 -0.94 11.10 0.12
CA CYS A 111 -0.66 10.00 -0.78
C CYS A 111 -0.27 10.62 -2.12
N THR A 112 1.02 10.59 -2.45
CA THR A 112 1.50 11.09 -3.74
C THR A 112 1.64 9.89 -4.68
N ARG A 113 0.79 9.83 -5.71
CA ARG A 113 0.82 8.76 -6.72
C ARG A 113 1.87 9.06 -7.78
N LEU A 114 2.66 8.05 -8.11
CA LEU A 114 3.74 8.16 -9.09
C LEU A 114 3.38 7.40 -10.36
N LEU A 115 3.72 7.97 -11.51
CA LEU A 115 3.60 7.28 -12.79
C LEU A 115 4.82 6.35 -12.95
N ALA A 116 4.57 5.06 -13.14
CA ALA A 116 5.59 4.03 -13.34
C ALA A 116 6.58 4.36 -14.50
N ASN A 117 6.16 5.22 -15.44
CA ASN A 117 6.96 5.63 -16.60
C ASN A 117 8.08 6.63 -16.29
N LEU A 118 8.19 7.18 -15.07
CA LEU A 118 9.28 8.09 -14.73
C LEU A 118 10.50 7.38 -14.10
N VAL A 119 10.35 6.11 -13.71
CA VAL A 119 11.41 5.33 -13.03
C VAL A 119 11.41 3.88 -13.53
N GLY A 120 11.57 3.63 -14.83
CA GLY A 120 11.95 2.30 -15.36
C GLY A 120 11.14 1.06 -14.94
N PHE A 121 9.93 1.21 -14.39
CA PHE A 121 9.13 0.11 -13.88
C PHE A 121 8.28 -0.47 -15.01
N ALA A 122 8.80 -1.48 -15.70
CA ALA A 122 7.98 -2.37 -16.52
C ALA A 122 7.19 -3.30 -15.58
N ILE A 123 5.86 -3.20 -15.63
CA ILE A 123 4.91 -4.14 -15.02
C ILE A 123 4.76 -5.41 -15.86
#